data_AF-G3WQU3-F1
#
_entry.id   AF-G3WQU3-F1
#
_cell.length_a   1.000
_cell.length_b   1.000
_cell.length_c   1.000
_cell.angle_alpha   90.00
_cell.angle_beta   90.00
_cell.angle_gamma   90.00
#
_symmetry.space_group_name_H-M   'P 1'
#
loop_
_entity.id
_entity.type
_entity.pdbx_description
1 polymer ?
#
loop_
_entity_poly.entity_id
_entity_poly.type
_entity_poly.pdbx_seq_one_letter_code
_entity_poly.pdbx_strand_id
1 'polypeptide(L)'
;MTLQWMAVASFFYAEIMAVLLLCSPFISPQKWEKIFSSRLVHWLVTYGQPFFGILLLILALLFLEALWEIRKFESMEKESLLKCPAVMEHHQMKLFRAQRNLHITGFALLLSLLLRRLTALQKQQASLQDENERLLEEAETQMIQRIAAEVSENQSLREDLLKLTQELEACRRSLGRAQDENIHLRKRCEKRDPKNLPSDSDRSEADRKPEDQKRE
;
A
#
# COMPACT_ATOMS: atom_id res chain seq x y z
N MET A 1 -43.90 -33.20 -8.76
CA MET A 1 -43.09 -32.09 -9.31
C MET A 1 -42.19 -32.66 -10.39
N THR A 2 -41.97 -31.99 -11.52
CA THR A 2 -41.04 -32.50 -12.53
C THR A 2 -39.59 -32.32 -12.05
N LEU A 3 -38.68 -33.20 -12.47
CA LEU A 3 -37.26 -33.18 -12.08
C LEU A 3 -36.58 -31.82 -12.35
N GLN A 4 -37.02 -31.11 -13.39
CA GLN A 4 -36.53 -29.77 -13.74
C GLN A 4 -36.73 -28.77 -12.60
N TRP A 5 -37.92 -28.68 -12.01
CA TRP A 5 -38.21 -27.72 -10.94
C TRP A 5 -37.52 -28.08 -9.63
N MET A 6 -37.25 -29.37 -9.40
CA MET A 6 -36.44 -29.81 -8.26
C MET A 6 -35.00 -29.35 -8.40
N ALA A 7 -34.39 -29.48 -9.59
CA ALA A 7 -33.05 -29.00 -9.86
C ALA A 7 -32.93 -27.47 -9.68
N VAL A 8 -33.92 -26.70 -10.19
CA VAL A 8 -33.97 -25.24 -10.00
C VAL A 8 -34.09 -24.88 -8.52
N ALA A 9 -34.94 -25.57 -7.76
CA ALA A 9 -35.09 -25.34 -6.33
C ALA A 9 -33.80 -25.69 -5.56
N SER A 10 -33.15 -26.81 -5.87
CA SER A 10 -31.86 -27.18 -5.28
C SER A 10 -30.79 -26.13 -5.55
N PHE A 11 -30.72 -25.61 -6.78
CA PHE A 11 -29.81 -24.52 -7.13
C PHE A 11 -30.11 -23.26 -6.31
N PHE A 12 -31.38 -22.84 -6.24
CA PHE A 12 -31.80 -21.70 -5.43
C PHE A 12 -31.41 -21.83 -3.95
N TYR A 13 -31.57 -23.02 -3.34
CA TYR A 13 -31.14 -23.25 -1.96
C TYR A 13 -29.61 -23.16 -1.80
N ALA A 14 -28.85 -23.67 -2.77
CA ALA A 14 -27.41 -23.53 -2.78
C ALA A 14 -26.98 -22.06 -2.87
N GLU A 15 -27.69 -21.25 -3.65
CA GLU A 15 -27.45 -19.80 -3.73
C GLU A 15 -27.75 -19.09 -2.43
N ILE A 16 -28.87 -19.38 -1.77
CA ILE A 16 -29.19 -18.83 -0.44
C ILE A 16 -28.06 -19.16 0.53
N MET A 17 -27.61 -20.42 0.57
CA MET A 17 -26.50 -20.82 1.42
C MET A 17 -25.21 -20.09 1.08
N ALA A 18 -24.91 -19.88 -0.20
CA ALA A 18 -23.75 -19.12 -0.64
C ALA A 18 -23.84 -17.65 -0.21
N VAL A 19 -25.00 -16.99 -0.37
CA VAL A 19 -25.21 -15.60 0.06
C VAL A 19 -25.07 -15.48 1.57
N LEU A 20 -25.70 -16.38 2.34
CA LEU A 20 -25.62 -16.36 3.80
C LEU A 20 -24.19 -16.58 4.28
N LEU A 21 -23.46 -17.50 3.65
CA LEU A 21 -22.05 -17.75 3.93
C LEU A 21 -21.23 -16.49 3.63
N LEU A 22 -21.43 -15.86 2.47
CA LEU A 22 -20.67 -14.69 2.01
C LEU A 22 -21.00 -13.42 2.79
N CYS A 23 -22.25 -13.26 3.26
CA CYS A 23 -22.69 -12.17 4.13
C CYS A 23 -22.38 -12.44 5.61
N SER A 24 -21.81 -13.59 5.96
CA SER A 24 -21.49 -13.92 7.34
C SER A 24 -20.44 -12.92 7.87
N PRO A 25 -20.76 -12.14 8.92
CA PRO A 25 -19.87 -11.12 9.47
C PRO A 25 -18.63 -11.72 10.16
N PHE A 26 -18.57 -13.05 10.30
CA PHE A 26 -17.48 -13.75 10.98
C PHE A 26 -16.20 -13.88 10.15
N ILE A 27 -16.28 -13.71 8.82
CA ILE A 27 -15.14 -13.94 7.92
C ILE A 27 -14.72 -12.62 7.27
N SER A 28 -13.55 -12.12 7.67
CA SER A 28 -12.88 -10.97 7.04
C SER A 28 -12.57 -11.26 5.55
N PRO A 29 -12.58 -10.25 4.66
CA PRO A 29 -12.21 -10.41 3.25
C PRO A 29 -10.85 -11.10 3.04
N GLN A 30 -9.87 -10.87 3.92
CA GLN A 30 -8.56 -11.54 3.89
C GLN A 30 -8.64 -13.06 4.13
N LYS A 31 -9.57 -13.50 4.98
CA LYS A 31 -9.80 -14.94 5.22
C LYS A 31 -10.48 -15.56 4.01
N TRP A 32 -11.43 -14.84 3.41
CA TRP A 32 -12.06 -15.23 2.16
C TRP A 32 -11.03 -15.36 1.05
N GLU A 33 -10.13 -14.40 0.89
CA GLU A 33 -9.08 -14.43 -0.12
C GLU A 33 -8.17 -15.67 0.02
N LYS A 34 -7.74 -16.03 1.25
CA LYS A 34 -7.01 -17.28 1.50
C LYS A 34 -7.81 -18.53 1.13
N ILE A 35 -9.12 -18.53 1.39
CA ILE A 35 -10.02 -19.64 1.02
C ILE A 35 -10.20 -19.67 -0.51
N PHE A 36 -10.33 -18.52 -1.16
CA PHE A 36 -10.45 -18.36 -2.61
C PHE A 36 -9.15 -18.68 -3.36
N SER A 37 -8.00 -18.50 -2.71
CA SER A 37 -6.67 -18.86 -3.19
C SER A 37 -6.36 -20.36 -3.09
N SER A 38 -7.19 -21.12 -2.38
CA SER A 38 -7.05 -22.58 -2.35
C SER A 38 -7.27 -23.20 -3.74
N ARG A 39 -6.53 -24.26 -4.07
CA ARG A 39 -6.53 -24.91 -5.39
C ARG A 39 -7.94 -25.33 -5.87
N LEU A 40 -8.81 -25.72 -4.93
CA LEU A 40 -10.20 -26.10 -5.23
C LEU A 40 -11.03 -24.90 -5.67
N VAL A 41 -10.84 -23.76 -5.01
CA VAL A 41 -11.59 -22.56 -5.33
C VAL A 41 -11.03 -21.86 -6.56
N HIS A 42 -9.73 -21.92 -6.80
CA HIS A 42 -9.15 -21.44 -8.06
C HIS A 42 -9.66 -22.23 -9.28
N TRP A 43 -9.79 -23.56 -9.14
CA TRP A 43 -10.44 -24.40 -10.15
C TRP A 43 -11.92 -24.02 -10.31
N LEU A 44 -12.64 -23.86 -9.19
CA LEU A 44 -14.04 -23.45 -9.20
C LEU A 44 -14.27 -22.06 -9.78
N VAL A 45 -13.36 -21.10 -9.60
CA VAL A 45 -13.49 -19.73 -10.14
C VAL A 45 -13.16 -19.70 -11.62
N THR A 46 -12.10 -20.40 -12.04
CA THR A 46 -11.67 -20.44 -13.46
C THR A 46 -12.71 -21.13 -14.34
N TYR A 47 -13.24 -22.27 -13.91
CA TYR A 47 -14.30 -22.98 -14.64
C TYR A 47 -15.70 -22.45 -14.32
N GLY A 48 -15.90 -21.88 -13.13
CA GLY A 48 -17.19 -21.38 -12.66
C GLY A 48 -17.60 -20.05 -13.27
N GLN A 49 -16.68 -19.16 -13.64
CA GLN A 49 -17.03 -17.88 -14.26
C GLN A 49 -17.85 -18.04 -15.57
N PRO A 50 -17.41 -18.82 -16.58
CA PRO A 50 -18.23 -19.04 -17.78
C PRO A 50 -19.46 -19.91 -17.49
N PHE A 51 -19.32 -20.92 -16.61
CA PHE A 51 -20.43 -21.79 -16.21
C PHE A 51 -21.58 -21.01 -15.56
N PHE A 52 -21.26 -20.08 -14.64
CA PHE A 52 -22.22 -19.23 -13.97
C PHE A 52 -22.92 -18.29 -14.95
N GLY A 53 -22.23 -17.79 -15.97
CA GLY A 53 -22.84 -16.99 -17.03
C GLY A 53 -23.85 -17.77 -17.88
N ILE A 54 -23.52 -18.99 -18.26
CA ILE A 54 -24.43 -19.90 -18.99
C ILE A 54 -25.62 -20.27 -18.10
N LEU A 55 -25.39 -20.57 -16.83
CA LEU A 55 -26.43 -20.90 -15.87
C LEU A 55 -27.39 -19.72 -15.67
N LEU A 56 -26.88 -18.50 -15.56
CA LEU A 56 -27.67 -17.27 -15.47
C LEU A 56 -28.53 -17.06 -16.73
N LEU A 57 -27.97 -17.35 -17.91
CA LEU A 57 -28.72 -17.30 -19.17
C LEU A 57 -29.86 -18.33 -19.19
N ILE A 58 -29.60 -19.57 -18.77
CA ILE A 58 -30.62 -20.61 -18.67
C ILE A 58 -31.73 -20.19 -17.70
N LEU A 59 -31.36 -19.64 -16.54
CA LEU A 59 -32.31 -19.17 -15.54
C LEU A 59 -33.16 -18.00 -16.06
N ALA A 60 -32.56 -17.10 -16.84
CA ALA A 60 -33.27 -16.03 -17.52
C ALA A 60 -34.24 -16.56 -18.57
N LEU A 61 -33.86 -17.56 -19.36
CA LEU A 61 -34.75 -18.21 -20.32
C LEU A 61 -35.93 -18.91 -19.62
N LEU A 62 -35.68 -19.65 -18.54
CA LEU A 62 -36.74 -20.29 -17.75
C LEU A 62 -37.68 -19.24 -17.12
N PHE A 63 -37.14 -18.12 -16.66
CA PHE A 63 -37.94 -17.02 -16.12
C PHE A 63 -38.81 -16.38 -17.21
N LEU A 64 -38.25 -16.15 -18.41
CA LEU A 64 -39.00 -15.66 -19.57
C LEU A 64 -40.07 -16.65 -20.03
N GLU A 65 -39.77 -17.96 -20.01
CA GLU A 65 -40.70 -19.03 -20.35
C GLU A 65 -41.87 -19.05 -19.35
N ALA A 66 -41.60 -18.96 -18.05
CA ALA A 66 -42.63 -18.86 -17.02
C ALA A 66 -43.49 -17.59 -17.16
N LEU A 67 -42.88 -16.44 -17.51
CA LEU A 67 -43.61 -15.19 -17.80
C LEU A 67 -44.50 -15.30 -19.04
N TRP A 68 -43.97 -15.88 -20.11
CA TRP A 68 -44.72 -16.14 -21.33
C TRP A 68 -45.88 -17.09 -21.07
N GLU A 69 -45.65 -18.14 -20.30
CA GLU A 69 -46.65 -19.15 -20.00
C GLU A 69 -47.78 -18.55 -19.15
N ILE A 70 -47.49 -17.73 -18.14
CA ILE A 70 -48.52 -17.00 -17.37
C ILE A 70 -49.32 -16.04 -18.26
N ARG A 71 -48.66 -15.25 -19.12
CA ARG A 71 -49.35 -14.32 -20.04
C ARG A 71 -50.24 -15.04 -21.05
N LYS A 72 -49.76 -16.17 -21.59
CA LYS A 72 -50.51 -17.01 -22.52
C LYS A 72 -51.73 -17.63 -21.84
N PHE A 73 -51.58 -18.12 -20.61
CA PHE A 73 -52.70 -18.67 -19.86
C PHE A 73 -53.72 -17.59 -19.49
N GLU A 74 -53.29 -16.37 -19.17
CA GLU A 74 -54.19 -15.24 -18.91
C GLU A 74 -55.02 -14.86 -20.15
N SER A 75 -54.43 -14.90 -21.36
CA SER A 75 -55.18 -14.63 -22.59
C SER A 75 -56.17 -15.76 -22.92
N MET A 76 -55.79 -17.02 -22.69
CA MET A 76 -56.67 -18.18 -22.88
C MET A 76 -57.80 -18.27 -21.85
N GLU A 77 -57.57 -17.84 -20.61
CA GLU A 77 -58.58 -17.80 -19.55
C GLU A 77 -59.74 -16.87 -19.93
N LYS A 78 -59.44 -15.70 -20.51
CA LYS A 78 -60.46 -14.75 -21.01
C LYS A 78 -61.35 -15.35 -22.09
N GLU A 79 -60.79 -16.17 -22.99
CA GLU A 79 -61.54 -16.80 -24.08
C GLU A 79 -62.30 -18.08 -23.64
N SER A 80 -61.75 -18.84 -22.70
CA SER A 80 -62.35 -20.08 -22.20
C SER A 80 -63.45 -19.86 -21.16
N LEU A 81 -63.38 -18.78 -20.35
CA LEU A 81 -64.46 -18.32 -19.48
C LEU A 81 -65.77 -18.03 -20.25
N LEU A 82 -65.66 -17.63 -21.52
CA LEU A 82 -66.81 -17.38 -22.40
C LEU A 82 -67.48 -18.66 -22.94
N LYS A 83 -66.79 -19.81 -22.90
CA LYS A 83 -67.25 -21.05 -23.58
C LYS A 83 -67.77 -22.15 -22.65
N CYS A 84 -67.19 -22.38 -21.46
CA CYS A 84 -67.68 -23.39 -20.51
C CYS A 84 -67.06 -23.25 -19.07
N PRO A 85 -67.85 -23.08 -18.00
CA PRO A 85 -67.34 -22.90 -16.63
C PRO A 85 -66.76 -24.16 -15.97
N ALA A 86 -67.09 -25.36 -16.45
CA ALA A 86 -66.61 -26.63 -15.88
C ALA A 86 -65.13 -26.96 -16.18
N VAL A 87 -64.49 -26.24 -17.12
CA VAL A 87 -63.06 -26.40 -17.50
C VAL A 87 -62.14 -25.51 -16.65
N MET A 88 -62.73 -24.64 -15.82
CA MET A 88 -62.05 -23.62 -15.03
C MET A 88 -61.18 -24.20 -13.91
N GLU A 89 -61.60 -25.29 -13.25
CA GLU A 89 -60.83 -25.89 -12.15
C GLU A 89 -59.50 -26.50 -12.62
N HIS A 90 -59.47 -27.10 -13.81
CA HIS A 90 -58.24 -27.68 -14.36
C HIS A 90 -57.25 -26.59 -14.86
N HIS A 91 -57.76 -25.38 -15.16
CA HIS A 91 -56.96 -24.20 -15.55
C HIS A 91 -56.30 -23.53 -14.34
N GLN A 92 -57.06 -23.28 -13.27
CA GLN A 92 -56.52 -22.69 -12.04
C GLN A 92 -55.35 -23.51 -11.48
N MET A 93 -55.45 -24.85 -11.49
CA MET A 93 -54.35 -25.71 -11.02
C MET A 93 -53.05 -25.59 -11.83
N LYS A 94 -53.12 -25.29 -13.13
CA LYS A 94 -51.92 -25.06 -13.96
C LYS A 94 -51.35 -23.65 -13.75
N LEU A 95 -52.21 -22.66 -13.56
CA LEU A 95 -51.81 -21.28 -13.23
C LEU A 95 -51.05 -21.22 -11.90
N PHE A 96 -51.56 -21.86 -10.85
CA PHE A 96 -50.87 -21.94 -9.55
C PHE A 96 -49.50 -22.62 -9.64
N ARG A 97 -49.36 -23.59 -10.55
CA ARG A 97 -48.07 -24.26 -10.80
C ARG A 97 -47.09 -23.32 -11.50
N ALA A 98 -47.53 -22.60 -12.54
CA ALA A 98 -46.71 -21.62 -13.26
C ALA A 98 -46.28 -20.44 -12.37
N GLN A 99 -47.20 -19.93 -11.53
CA GLN A 99 -46.92 -18.84 -10.60
C GLN A 99 -45.82 -19.20 -9.58
N ARG A 100 -45.90 -20.38 -8.96
CA ARG A 100 -44.86 -20.83 -8.02
C ARG A 100 -43.50 -20.98 -8.72
N ASN A 101 -43.51 -21.53 -9.92
CA ASN A 101 -42.31 -21.74 -10.72
C ASN A 101 -41.66 -20.41 -11.16
N LEU A 102 -42.48 -19.39 -11.48
CA LEU A 102 -42.02 -18.03 -11.74
C LEU A 102 -41.33 -17.41 -10.52
N HIS A 103 -41.92 -17.56 -9.33
CA HIS A 103 -41.32 -17.01 -8.11
C HIS A 103 -39.97 -17.67 -7.81
N ILE A 104 -39.89 -19.00 -7.87
CA ILE A 104 -38.63 -19.72 -7.60
C ILE A 104 -37.55 -19.31 -8.60
N THR A 105 -37.86 -19.27 -9.90
CA THR A 105 -36.88 -18.88 -10.94
C THR A 105 -36.50 -17.41 -10.86
N GLY A 106 -37.45 -16.53 -10.58
CA GLY A 106 -37.20 -15.09 -10.42
C GLY A 106 -36.35 -14.78 -9.19
N PHE A 107 -36.63 -15.42 -8.05
CA PHE A 107 -35.80 -15.26 -6.86
C PHE A 107 -34.40 -15.84 -7.07
N ALA A 108 -34.27 -17.02 -7.68
CA ALA A 108 -32.96 -17.57 -8.03
C ALA A 108 -32.18 -16.62 -8.94
N LEU A 109 -32.80 -16.09 -10.00
CA LEU A 109 -32.15 -15.13 -10.90
C LEU A 109 -31.68 -13.86 -10.17
N LEU A 110 -32.50 -13.31 -9.28
CA LEU A 110 -32.11 -12.17 -8.45
C LEU A 110 -30.92 -12.52 -7.55
N LEU A 111 -30.97 -13.67 -6.87
CA LEU A 111 -29.89 -14.13 -6.01
C LEU A 111 -28.60 -14.40 -6.78
N SER A 112 -28.67 -14.98 -7.98
CA SER A 112 -27.52 -15.17 -8.86
C SER A 112 -26.83 -13.83 -9.19
N LEU A 113 -27.62 -12.80 -9.50
CA LEU A 113 -27.09 -11.46 -9.79
C LEU A 113 -26.45 -10.83 -8.54
N LEU A 114 -27.09 -10.98 -7.38
CA LEU A 114 -26.55 -10.52 -6.10
C LEU A 114 -25.23 -11.23 -5.76
N LEU A 115 -25.16 -12.55 -5.92
CA LEU A 115 -23.92 -13.33 -5.72
C LEU A 115 -22.79 -12.86 -6.62
N ARG A 116 -23.08 -12.60 -7.91
CA ARG A 116 -22.09 -12.05 -8.83
C ARG A 116 -21.58 -10.68 -8.38
N ARG A 117 -22.49 -9.82 -7.93
CA ARG A 117 -22.12 -8.48 -7.44
C ARG A 117 -21.30 -8.56 -6.15
N LEU A 118 -21.71 -9.39 -5.21
CA LEU A 118 -21.02 -9.57 -3.92
C LEU A 118 -19.62 -10.15 -4.11
N THR A 119 -19.46 -11.18 -4.94
CA THR A 119 -18.14 -11.77 -5.22
C THR A 119 -17.20 -10.79 -5.92
N ALA A 120 -17.71 -9.95 -6.82
CA ALA A 120 -16.91 -8.87 -7.43
C ALA A 120 -16.47 -7.83 -6.39
N LEU A 121 -17.39 -7.40 -5.52
CA LEU A 121 -17.09 -6.44 -4.45
C LEU A 121 -16.07 -7.00 -3.45
N GLN A 122 -16.17 -8.28 -3.07
CA GLN A 122 -15.20 -8.93 -2.19
C GLN A 122 -13.79 -8.94 -2.80
N LYS A 123 -13.66 -9.22 -4.10
CA LYS A 123 -12.37 -9.16 -4.80
C LYS A 123 -11.78 -7.75 -4.80
N GLN A 124 -12.60 -6.72 -5.04
CA GLN A 124 -12.16 -5.32 -4.98
C GLN A 124 -11.76 -4.91 -3.56
N GLN A 125 -12.50 -5.37 -2.54
CA GLN A 125 -12.18 -5.07 -1.16
C GLN A 125 -10.86 -5.72 -0.73
N ALA A 126 -10.60 -6.96 -1.13
CA ALA A 126 -9.32 -7.62 -0.87
C ALA A 126 -8.16 -6.87 -1.54
N SER A 127 -8.27 -6.53 -2.83
CA SER A 127 -7.20 -5.80 -3.53
C SER A 127 -6.91 -4.43 -2.92
N LEU A 128 -7.96 -3.69 -2.51
CA LEU A 128 -7.80 -2.40 -1.85
C LEU A 128 -7.16 -2.51 -0.46
N GLN A 129 -7.41 -3.62 0.26
CA GLN A 129 -6.77 -3.88 1.55
C GLN A 129 -5.28 -4.20 1.37
N ASP A 130 -4.94 -5.05 0.40
CA ASP A 130 -3.55 -5.37 0.08
C ASP A 130 -2.79 -4.12 -0.39
N GLU A 131 -3.41 -3.28 -1.21
CA GLU A 131 -2.82 -2.00 -1.64
C GLU A 131 -2.59 -1.06 -0.45
N ASN A 132 -3.55 -0.94 0.48
CA ASN A 132 -3.36 -0.12 1.68
C ASN A 132 -2.23 -0.65 2.58
N GLU A 133 -2.17 -1.96 2.81
CA GLU A 133 -1.13 -2.57 3.64
C GLU A 133 0.25 -2.32 3.04
N ARG A 134 0.40 -2.49 1.72
CA ARG A 134 1.64 -2.19 1.01
C ARG A 134 2.03 -0.72 1.07
N LEU A 135 1.08 0.20 0.91
CA LEU A 135 1.35 1.64 1.02
C LEU A 135 1.77 2.04 2.45
N LEU A 136 1.20 1.41 3.48
CA LEU A 136 1.61 1.63 4.86
C LEU A 136 3.03 1.12 5.11
N GLU A 137 3.37 -0.10 4.65
CA GLU A 137 4.73 -0.64 4.75
C GLU A 137 5.74 0.23 4.00
N GLU A 138 5.40 0.71 2.81
CA GLU A 138 6.24 1.63 2.03
C GLU A 138 6.42 2.98 2.73
N ALA A 139 5.37 3.52 3.36
CA ALA A 139 5.47 4.76 4.13
C ALA A 139 6.33 4.58 5.38
N GLU A 140 6.15 3.49 6.13
CA GLU A 140 6.93 3.17 7.32
C GLU A 140 8.42 2.98 6.99
N THR A 141 8.72 2.21 5.95
CA THR A 141 10.11 2.00 5.51
C THR A 141 10.78 3.30 5.06
N GLN A 142 10.08 4.17 4.32
CA GLN A 142 10.59 5.49 3.95
C GLN A 142 10.84 6.38 5.17
N MET A 143 9.95 6.38 6.17
CA MET A 143 10.14 7.12 7.41
C MET A 143 11.36 6.61 8.19
N ILE A 144 11.51 5.29 8.33
CA ILE A 144 12.66 4.68 9.00
C ILE A 144 13.96 5.06 8.28
N GLN A 145 13.98 5.01 6.94
CA GLN A 145 15.15 5.41 6.16
C GLN A 145 15.50 6.90 6.35
N ARG A 146 14.50 7.79 6.35
CA ARG A 146 14.71 9.21 6.61
C ARG A 146 15.26 9.47 8.00
N ILE A 147 14.67 8.85 9.02
CA ILE A 147 15.14 8.95 10.41
C ILE A 147 16.57 8.40 10.52
N ALA A 148 16.88 7.28 9.87
CA ALA A 148 18.23 6.71 9.87
C ALA A 148 19.25 7.66 9.20
N ALA A 149 18.88 8.28 8.09
CA ALA A 149 19.71 9.28 7.41
C ALA A 149 19.95 10.50 8.32
N GLU A 150 18.90 11.05 8.92
CA GLU A 150 18.98 12.19 9.84
C GLU A 150 19.82 11.86 11.08
N VAL A 151 19.69 10.66 11.64
CA VAL A 151 20.51 10.19 12.77
C VAL A 151 21.98 10.09 12.36
N SER A 152 22.29 9.58 11.17
CA SER A 152 23.66 9.48 10.67
C SER A 152 24.29 10.86 10.44
N GLU A 153 23.54 11.81 9.88
CA GLU A 153 23.98 13.18 9.66
C GLU A 153 24.23 13.89 11.00
N ASN A 154 23.34 13.72 11.98
CA ASN A 154 23.53 14.24 13.32
C ASN A 154 24.76 13.66 14.03
N GLN A 155 25.09 12.38 13.78
CA GLN A 155 26.31 11.77 14.31
C GLN A 155 27.56 12.41 13.69
N SER A 156 27.62 12.55 12.36
CA SER A 156 28.75 13.21 11.70
C SER A 156 28.91 14.67 12.13
N LEU A 157 27.79 15.41 12.26
CA LEU A 157 27.81 16.80 12.73
C LEU A 157 28.34 16.90 14.17
N ARG A 158 27.98 15.95 15.05
CA ARG A 158 28.53 15.89 16.42
C ARG A 158 30.02 15.61 16.42
N GLU A 159 30.50 14.71 15.57
CA GLU A 159 31.93 14.43 15.43
C GLU A 159 32.71 15.65 14.94
N ASP A 160 32.18 16.37 13.95
CA ASP A 160 32.83 17.58 13.42
C ASP A 160 32.79 18.73 14.42
N LEU A 161 31.70 18.89 15.18
CA LEU A 161 31.66 19.84 16.30
C LEU A 161 32.71 19.51 17.36
N LEU A 162 32.93 18.23 17.69
CA LEU A 162 33.99 17.83 18.63
C LEU A 162 35.38 18.19 18.11
N LYS A 163 35.68 17.93 16.82
CA LYS A 163 36.96 18.28 16.19
C LYS A 163 37.18 19.80 16.20
N LEU A 164 36.19 20.58 15.76
CA LEU A 164 36.28 22.05 15.74
C LEU A 164 36.50 22.61 17.15
N THR A 165 35.81 22.07 18.15
CA THR A 165 35.96 22.50 19.55
C THR A 165 37.38 22.24 20.05
N GLN A 166 37.95 21.07 19.71
CA GLN A 166 39.33 20.72 20.05
C GLN A 166 40.35 21.63 19.35
N GLU A 167 40.16 21.95 18.07
CA GLU A 167 41.01 22.88 17.32
C GLU A 167 40.93 24.30 17.90
N LEU A 168 39.73 24.75 18.28
CA LEU A 168 39.52 26.06 18.86
C LEU A 168 40.18 26.19 20.23
N GLU A 169 40.13 25.14 21.07
CA GLU A 169 40.90 25.08 22.31
C GLU A 169 42.41 25.10 22.07
N ALA A 170 42.91 24.36 21.09
CA ALA A 170 44.33 24.34 20.74
C ALA A 170 44.81 25.72 20.27
N CYS A 171 44.04 26.38 19.40
CA CYS A 171 44.32 27.73 18.92
C CYS A 171 44.27 28.77 20.06
N ARG A 172 43.29 28.65 20.97
CA ARG A 172 43.20 29.50 22.16
C ARG A 172 44.42 29.34 23.07
N ARG A 173 44.92 28.11 23.25
CA ARG A 173 46.15 27.85 24.03
C ARG A 173 47.38 28.46 23.35
N SER A 174 47.53 28.34 22.02
CA SER A 174 48.65 28.97 21.31
C SER A 174 48.59 30.49 21.34
N LEU A 175 47.39 31.07 21.24
CA LEU A 175 47.20 32.51 21.36
C LEU A 175 47.59 33.01 22.76
N GLY A 176 47.18 32.30 23.82
CA GLY A 176 47.58 32.60 25.20
C GLY A 176 49.10 32.58 25.37
N ARG A 177 49.78 31.55 24.85
CA ARG A 177 51.25 31.50 24.86
C ARG A 177 51.89 32.67 24.11
N ALA A 178 51.41 32.99 22.91
CA ALA A 178 51.93 34.10 22.12
C ALA A 178 51.69 35.46 22.81
N GLN A 179 50.58 35.60 23.54
CA GLN A 179 50.25 36.79 24.32
C GLN A 179 51.15 36.91 25.55
N ASP A 180 51.40 35.81 26.27
CA ASP A 180 52.36 35.76 27.38
C ASP A 180 53.79 36.05 26.92
N GLU A 181 54.20 35.50 25.78
CA GLU A 181 55.48 35.80 25.13
C GLU A 181 55.57 37.29 24.76
N ASN A 182 54.52 37.87 24.17
CA ASN A 182 54.47 39.31 23.87
C ASN A 182 54.59 40.17 25.13
N ILE A 183 53.88 39.82 26.22
CA ILE A 183 53.95 40.52 27.50
C ILE A 183 55.36 40.40 28.08
N HIS A 184 55.96 39.21 28.02
CA HIS A 184 57.31 38.96 28.49
C HIS A 184 58.36 39.74 27.69
N LEU A 185 58.24 39.78 26.36
CA LEU A 185 59.10 40.58 25.48
C LEU A 185 58.94 42.07 25.72
N ARG A 186 57.71 42.57 25.90
CA ARG A 186 57.46 43.98 26.29
C ARG A 186 58.16 44.34 27.58
N LYS A 187 58.03 43.52 28.64
CA LYS A 187 58.76 43.71 29.90
C LYS A 187 60.28 43.69 29.71
N ARG A 188 60.80 42.88 28.78
CA ARG A 188 62.24 42.80 28.46
C ARG A 188 62.74 44.04 27.72
N CYS A 189 61.95 44.60 26.82
CA CYS A 189 62.23 45.86 26.13
C CYS A 189 62.10 47.06 27.08
N GLU A 190 61.11 47.07 27.98
CA GLU A 190 60.89 48.14 28.96
C GLU A 190 61.99 48.15 30.03
N LYS A 191 62.58 47.00 30.38
CA LYS A 191 63.81 46.92 31.19
C LYS A 191 65.08 47.35 30.42
N ARG A 192 65.01 47.50 29.11
CA ARG A 192 66.14 47.89 28.25
C ARG A 192 66.07 49.40 28.00
N ASP A 193 66.32 50.19 29.06
CA ASP A 193 66.57 51.63 28.97
C ASP A 193 67.93 51.94 28.28
N PRO A 194 68.10 53.13 27.67
CA PRO A 194 69.05 53.42 26.59
C PRO A 194 70.45 53.77 27.11
N LYS A 195 71.19 52.80 27.65
CA LYS A 195 72.60 52.99 28.04
C LYS A 195 73.60 52.03 27.41
N ASN A 196 73.19 51.22 26.43
CA ASN A 196 74.12 50.40 25.64
C ASN A 196 73.68 50.38 24.16
N LEU A 197 73.98 51.46 23.44
CA LEU A 197 74.24 51.37 22.00
C LEU A 197 75.76 51.17 21.85
N PRO A 198 76.24 50.13 21.16
CA PRO A 198 77.65 50.03 20.83
C PRO A 198 78.03 51.20 19.90
N SER A 199 79.01 52.00 20.31
CA SER A 199 79.64 52.99 19.43
C SER A 199 80.38 52.28 18.28
N ASP A 200 80.13 52.72 17.05
CA ASP A 200 80.82 52.30 15.81
C ASP A 200 82.30 52.76 15.79
N SER A 201 83.14 52.25 16.69
CA SER A 201 84.55 52.66 16.78
C SER A 201 85.58 51.54 16.60
N ASP A 202 85.19 50.31 16.26
CA ASP A 202 86.15 49.20 16.07
C ASP A 202 85.93 48.43 14.74
N ARG A 203 86.01 49.11 13.60
CA ARG A 203 85.99 48.43 12.28
C ARG A 203 87.01 48.93 11.25
N SER A 204 88.07 49.63 11.68
CA SER A 204 89.04 50.23 10.74
C SER A 204 90.46 49.63 10.74
N GLU A 205 90.79 48.62 11.56
CA GLU A 205 92.21 48.29 11.79
C GLU A 205 92.63 46.82 11.68
N ALA A 206 91.89 45.99 10.93
CA ALA A 206 92.25 44.58 10.74
C ALA A 206 92.41 44.11 9.29
N ASP A 207 92.59 45.02 8.33
CA ASP A 207 92.91 44.62 6.95
C ASP A 207 93.99 45.51 6.33
N ARG A 208 95.20 45.40 6.87
CA ARG A 208 96.41 45.91 6.21
C ARG A 208 97.62 45.13 6.71
N LYS A 209 98.06 44.13 5.95
CA LYS A 209 99.47 43.90 5.55
C LYS A 209 99.62 42.70 4.60
N PRO A 210 100.73 42.61 3.86
CA PRO A 210 100.74 42.39 2.42
C PRO A 210 101.36 41.03 2.05
N GLU A 211 101.00 40.51 0.88
CA GLU A 211 101.88 39.59 0.14
C GLU A 211 101.87 39.96 -1.34
N ASP A 212 102.95 40.61 -1.74
CA ASP A 212 103.35 40.75 -3.12
C ASP A 212 104.43 39.70 -3.41
N GLN A 213 104.43 39.18 -4.64
CA GLN A 213 105.54 38.53 -5.33
C GLN A 213 105.87 37.03 -5.05
N LYS A 214 105.55 36.13 -6.01
CA LYS A 214 106.45 35.74 -7.14
C LYS A 214 106.01 34.47 -7.89
N ARG A 215 106.07 34.59 -9.24
CA ARG A 215 106.56 33.62 -10.27
C ARG A 215 105.74 32.35 -10.50
N GLU A 216 105.54 31.86 -11.71
CA GLU A 216 106.01 32.14 -13.08
C GLU A 216 104.92 31.66 -14.06
#